data_AF-A0A2W1JBQ5-F1
#
_entry.id   AF-A0A2W1JBQ5-F1
#
_cell.length_a   1.000
_cell.length_b   1.000
_cell.length_c   1.000
_cell.angle_alpha   90.00
_cell.angle_beta   90.00
_cell.angle_gamma   90.00
#
_symmetry.space_group_name_H-M   'P 1'
#
loop_
_entity.id
_entity.type
_entity.pdbx_description
1 polymer ?
#
loop_
_entity_poly.entity_id
_entity_poly.type
_entity_poly.pdbx_seq_one_letter_code
_entity_poly.pdbx_strand_id
1 'polypeptide(L)' 'MTATPYLIADDATFATGLTAGATSVSPPTDQFDGDRRGTLTDLSGHTWLIMTKRDHLITDELTRRFANMMTKDGG' A
#
# COMPACT_ATOMS: atom_id res chain seq x y z
N MET A 1 -3.98 26.30 -8.55
CA MET A 1 -3.94 25.36 -7.41
C MET A 1 -3.80 23.97 -8.01
N THR A 2 -2.57 23.47 -8.15
CA THR A 2 -2.31 22.16 -8.78
C THR A 2 -2.64 21.09 -7.76
N ALA A 3 -3.69 20.31 -8.01
CA ALA A 3 -4.02 19.15 -7.19
C ALA A 3 -2.97 18.07 -7.45
N THR A 4 -2.31 17.60 -6.40
CA THR A 4 -1.35 16.50 -6.48
C THR A 4 -2.12 15.20 -6.72
N PRO A 5 -1.97 14.51 -7.87
CA PRO A 5 -2.64 13.24 -8.10
C PRO A 5 -2.07 12.19 -7.14
N TYR A 6 -2.95 11.56 -6.37
CA TYR A 6 -2.63 10.41 -5.51
C TYR A 6 -2.93 9.13 -6.30
N LEU A 7 -1.91 8.28 -6.46
CA LEU A 7 -2.08 6.97 -7.09
C LEU A 7 -2.02 5.91 -6.00
N ILE A 8 -3.10 5.13 -5.86
CA ILE A 8 -3.08 3.93 -5.02
C ILE A 8 -2.35 2.87 -5.82
N ALA A 9 -1.15 2.51 -5.38
CA ALA A 9 -0.24 1.69 -6.17
C ALA A 9 0.68 0.91 -5.23
N ASP A 10 0.95 -0.33 -5.60
CA ASP A 10 1.79 -1.27 -4.86
C ASP A 10 3.29 -0.96 -5.01
N ASP A 11 4.11 -1.66 -4.23
CA ASP A 11 5.58 -1.56 -4.29
C ASP A 11 6.10 -1.84 -5.71
N ALA A 12 5.39 -2.65 -6.52
CA ALA A 12 5.75 -2.93 -7.91
C ALA A 12 5.56 -1.71 -8.81
N THR A 13 4.53 -0.91 -8.57
CA THR A 13 4.32 0.36 -9.27
C THR A 13 5.40 1.39 -8.91
N PHE A 14 5.80 1.43 -7.63
CA PHE A 14 6.93 2.27 -7.20
C PHE A 14 8.23 1.87 -7.93
N ALA A 15 8.54 0.58 -7.97
CA ALA A 15 9.71 0.05 -8.68
C ALA A 15 9.66 0.31 -10.19
N THR A 16 8.48 0.23 -10.80
CA THR A 16 8.26 0.55 -12.21
C THR A 16 8.56 2.02 -12.48
N GLY A 17 8.09 2.93 -11.61
CA GLY A 17 8.38 4.35 -11.70
C GLY A 17 9.89 4.63 -11.66
N LEU A 18 10.63 3.99 -10.74
CA LEU A 18 12.09 4.12 -10.67
C LEU A 18 12.78 3.62 -11.94
N THR A 19 12.32 2.49 -12.49
CA THR A 19 12.87 1.92 -13.73
C THR A 19 12.60 2.83 -14.94
N ALA A 20 11.48 3.56 -14.93
CA ALA A 20 11.13 4.56 -15.94
C ALA A 20 11.89 5.89 -15.80
N GLY A 21 12.80 6.01 -14.82
CA GLY A 21 13.61 7.21 -14.59
C GLY A 21 13.04 8.20 -13.59
N ALA A 22 11.97 7.83 -12.85
CA ALA A 22 11.53 8.62 -11.71
C ALA A 22 12.56 8.56 -10.57
N THR A 23 12.62 9.63 -9.79
CA THR A 23 13.49 9.71 -8.61
C THR A 23 12.68 9.44 -7.35
N SER A 24 13.16 8.53 -6.49
CA SER A 24 12.58 8.33 -5.16
C SER A 24 12.81 9.57 -4.30
N VAL A 25 11.73 10.19 -3.84
CA VAL A 25 11.78 11.27 -2.84
C VAL A 25 11.72 10.67 -1.43
N SER A 26 10.80 9.74 -1.22
CA SER A 26 10.70 8.95 0.00
C SER A 26 10.39 7.50 -0.37
N PRO A 27 11.20 6.52 0.06
CA PRO A 27 10.89 5.13 -0.21
C PRO A 27 9.58 4.72 0.46
N PRO A 28 8.87 3.69 -0.04
CA PRO A 28 7.67 3.16 0.59
C PRO A 28 7.98 2.65 2.01
N THR A 29 7.32 3.24 3.00
CA THR A 29 7.42 2.86 4.41
C THR A 29 6.07 2.44 4.97
N ASP A 30 6.10 1.49 5.91
CA ASP A 30 4.92 1.10 6.66
C ASP A 30 4.62 2.17 7.71
N GLN A 31 3.39 2.64 7.71
CA GLN A 31 2.95 3.75 8.54
C GLN A 31 2.13 3.23 9.71
N PHE A 32 2.04 4.03 10.77
CA PHE A 32 1.36 3.64 12.00
C PHE A 32 -0.15 3.36 11.82
N ASP A 33 -0.75 3.90 10.75
CA ASP A 33 -2.15 3.73 10.36
C ASP A 33 -2.39 2.46 9.53
N GLY A 34 -1.36 1.63 9.31
CA GLY A 34 -1.45 0.37 8.57
C GLY A 34 -1.26 0.52 7.07
N ASP A 35 -1.21 1.76 6.56
CA ASP A 35 -0.92 2.03 5.15
C ASP A 35 0.57 1.96 4.87
N ARG A 36 0.92 1.58 3.64
CA ARG A 36 2.29 1.69 3.14
C ARG A 36 2.35 2.84 2.13
N ARG A 37 3.18 3.85 2.38
CA ARG A 37 3.26 5.08 1.57
C ARG A 37 4.68 5.40 1.15
N GLY A 38 4.86 5.79 -0.10
CA GLY A 38 6.12 6.30 -0.66
C GLY A 38 5.87 7.42 -1.66
N THR A 39 6.90 8.19 -1.97
CA THR A 39 6.81 9.34 -2.87
C THR A 39 7.91 9.28 -3.92
N LEU A 40 7.55 9.50 -5.18
CA LEU A 40 8.50 9.60 -6.29
C LEU A 40 8.20 10.83 -7.15
N THR A 41 9.22 11.37 -7.81
CA THR A 41 9.10 12.46 -8.77
C THR A 41 9.44 11.94 -10.16
N ASP A 42 8.52 12.11 -11.11
CA ASP A 42 8.76 11.71 -12.50
C ASP A 42 9.67 12.70 -13.25
N LEU A 43 10.07 12.33 -14.46
CA LEU A 43 10.93 13.15 -15.33
C LEU A 43 10.27 14.47 -15.78
N SER A 44 8.95 14.57 -15.71
CA SER A 44 8.22 15.81 -16.01
C SER A 44 8.18 16.76 -14.81
N GLY A 45 8.71 16.33 -13.66
CA GLY A 45 8.71 17.09 -12.41
C GLY A 45 7.44 16.92 -11.58
N HIS A 46 6.54 15.98 -11.93
CA HIS A 46 5.38 15.70 -11.10
C HIS A 46 5.74 14.80 -9.93
N THR A 47 5.24 15.17 -8.75
CA THR A 47 5.39 14.37 -7.53
C THR A 47 4.16 13.51 -7.32
N TRP A 48 4.40 12.21 -7.18
CA TRP A 48 3.38 11.19 -7.02
C TRP A 48 3.46 10.59 -5.62
N LEU A 49 2.34 10.60 -4.90
CA LEU A 49 2.18 9.79 -3.69
C LEU A 49 1.67 8.42 -4.11
N ILE A 50 2.46 7.39 -3.79
CA ILE A 50 2.14 5.99 -3.99
C ILE A 50 1.70 5.41 -2.64
N MET A 51 0.45 4.97 -2.56
CA MET A 51 -0.12 4.43 -1.32
C MET A 51 -0.77 3.07 -1.56
N THR A 52 -0.48 2.09 -0.70
CA THR A 52 -1.21 0.83 -0.66
C THR A 52 -1.92 0.70 0.68
N LYS A 53 -3.25 0.52 0.62
CA LYS A 53 -4.06 0.27 1.80
C LYS A 53 -3.97 -1.21 2.17
N ARG A 54 -3.43 -1.54 3.35
CA ARG A 54 -3.42 -2.93 3.87
C ARG A 54 -4.67 -3.19 4.72
N ASP A 55 -5.85 -3.10 4.11
CA ASP A 55 -7.11 -3.33 4.85
C ASP A 55 -7.46 -4.81 5.08
N HIS A 56 -6.73 -5.77 4.49
CA HIS A 56 -7.21 -7.17 4.45
C HIS A 56 -6.72 -8.12 5.54
N LEU A 57 -5.81 -7.72 6.44
CA LEU A 57 -5.31 -8.67 7.44
C LEU A 57 -6.20 -8.81 8.67
N ILE A 58 -7.12 -7.88 8.94
CA ILE A 58 -7.99 -7.97 10.11
C ILE A 58 -9.21 -8.83 9.78
N THR A 59 -9.88 -8.62 8.64
CA THR A 59 -11.10 -9.36 8.29
C THR A 59 -10.82 -10.82 7.95
N ASP A 60 -9.79 -11.11 7.15
CA ASP A 60 -9.48 -12.50 6.75
C ASP A 60 -8.90 -13.31 7.90
N GLU A 61 -8.03 -12.72 8.74
CA GLU A 61 -7.50 -13.41 9.93
C GLU A 61 -8.58 -13.61 10.99
N LEU A 62 -9.48 -12.65 11.20
CA LEU A 62 -10.65 -12.85 12.07
C LEU A 62 -11.57 -13.93 11.51
N THR A 63 -11.87 -13.90 10.20
CA THR A 63 -12.70 -14.93 9.55
C THR A 63 -12.08 -16.31 9.68
N ARG A 64 -10.76 -16.44 9.46
CA ARG A 64 -10.00 -17.68 9.66
C ARG A 64 -10.05 -18.16 11.12
N ARG A 65 -9.89 -17.24 12.09
CA ARG A 65 -9.97 -17.55 13.52
C ARG A 65 -11.37 -18.00 13.91
N PHE A 66 -12.43 -17.33 13.45
CA PHE A 66 -13.82 -17.72 13.70
C PHE A 66 -14.16 -19.08 13.08
N ALA A 67 -13.71 -19.35 11.85
CA ALA A 67 -13.89 -20.66 11.21
C ALA A 67 -13.25 -21.79 12.02
N ASN A 68 -12.02 -21.59 12.52
CA ASN A 68 -11.34 -22.57 13.36
C ASN A 68 -12.00 -22.77 14.74
N MET A 69 -12.64 -21.73 15.28
CA MET A 69 -13.38 -21.79 16.55
C MET A 69 -14.69 -22.56 16.40
N MET A 70 -15.43 -22.34 15.31
CA MET A 70 -16.68 -23.05 14.98
C MET A 70 -16.48 -24.54 14.71
N THR A 71 -15.28 -24.96 14.26
CA THR A 71 -14.94 -26.37 14.07
C THR A 71 -14.53 -27.11 15.34
N LYS A 72 -14.29 -26.41 16.46
CA LYS A 72 -13.74 -27.02 17.69
C LYS A 72 -14.76 -27.29 18.80
N ASP A 73 -15.96 -26.70 18.73
CA ASP A 73 -17.01 -26.84 19.77
C ASP A 73 -18.28 -27.57 19.26
N GLY A 74 -18.11 -28.53 18.35
CA GLY A 74 -19.22 -29.32 17.76
C GLY A 74 -19.02 -30.84 17.78
N GLY A 75 -18.40 -31.37 18.85
CA GLY A 75 -18.24 -32.81 19.10
C GLY A 75 -18.73 -33.18 20.49
#